data_AF-A0A563ERE2-F1
#
_entry.id   AF-A0A563ERE2-F1
#
_cell.length_a   1.000
_cell.length_b   1.000
_cell.length_c   1.000
_cell.angle_alpha   90.00
_cell.angle_beta   90.00
_cell.angle_gamma   90.00
#
_symmetry.space_group_name_H-M   'P 1'
#
loop_
_entity.id
_entity.type
_entity.pdbx_description
1 polymer ?
#
loop_
_entity_poly.entity_id
_entity_poly.type
_entity_poly.pdbx_seq_one_letter_code
_entity_poly.pdbx_strand_id
1 'polypeptide(L)'
;MAGSVPCRSSVAGRRKPYARAMTIALSIVLALLFLATGAGKVLGVKGSLAYRDKFQMSAGLWRTIGVLEWAGSAGLIVGLFVSWIGIAATVGLGLLMVGATIVRLRYDSKPVGIVIDLVLLGLLIMLLFVER
;
A
#
# COMPACT_ATOMS: atom_id res chain seq x y z
N MET A 1 26.64 51.67 20.09
CA MET A 1 27.07 50.27 19.94
C MET A 1 25.82 49.39 20.01
N ALA A 2 25.19 49.14 18.86
CA ALA A 2 23.96 48.35 18.75
C ALA A 2 24.35 46.95 18.25
N GLY A 3 24.31 45.94 19.13
CA GLY A 3 24.48 44.54 18.77
C GLY A 3 23.17 43.99 18.21
N SER A 4 23.08 43.85 16.90
CA SER A 4 21.96 43.18 16.23
C SER A 4 22.12 41.67 16.38
N VAL A 5 21.24 41.06 17.16
CA VAL A 5 21.06 39.60 17.21
C VAL A 5 20.24 39.19 15.97
N PRO A 6 20.77 38.37 15.04
CA PRO A 6 19.95 37.84 13.96
C PRO A 6 19.10 36.70 14.52
N CYS A 7 17.83 37.00 14.78
CA CYS A 7 16.80 36.02 15.08
C CYS A 7 16.53 35.19 13.82
N ARG A 8 17.28 34.09 13.65
CA ARG A 8 17.09 33.12 12.57
C ARG A 8 15.81 32.34 12.85
N SER A 9 14.68 32.86 12.37
CA SER A 9 13.42 32.12 12.29
C SER A 9 13.59 30.94 11.33
N SER A 10 13.96 29.79 11.89
CA SER A 10 13.92 28.52 11.19
C SER A 10 12.46 28.15 10.95
N VAL A 11 11.89 28.70 9.89
CA VAL A 11 10.62 28.24 9.28
C VAL A 11 10.89 26.92 8.57
N ALA A 12 11.33 25.92 9.33
CA ALA A 12 11.40 24.54 8.89
C ALA A 12 10.01 23.95 9.15
N GLY A 13 9.29 23.62 8.08
CA GLY A 13 7.95 23.06 8.11
C GLY A 13 7.84 21.87 9.08
N ARG A 14 7.38 22.16 10.30
CA ARG A 14 7.19 21.15 11.33
C ARG A 14 5.89 20.42 10.98
N ARG A 15 5.97 19.39 10.13
CA ARG A 15 4.84 18.45 9.97
C ARG A 15 4.39 18.06 11.38
N LYS A 16 3.11 18.25 11.68
CA LYS A 16 2.58 18.03 13.03
C LYS A 16 2.96 16.61 13.46
N PRO A 17 3.39 16.37 14.71
CA PRO A 17 3.87 15.04 15.15
C PRO A 17 2.84 13.94 14.88
N TYR A 18 1.55 14.28 14.94
CA TYR A 18 0.43 13.40 14.60
C TYR A 18 0.45 12.90 13.16
N ALA A 19 0.89 13.73 12.19
CA ALA A 19 0.93 13.34 10.78
C ALA A 19 2.00 12.27 10.50
N ARG A 20 3.17 12.36 11.16
CA ARG A 20 4.20 11.32 11.07
C ARG A 20 3.76 10.02 11.73
N ALA A 21 3.21 10.10 12.95
CA ALA A 21 2.71 8.93 13.66
C ALA A 21 1.61 8.21 12.84
N MET A 22 0.70 8.98 12.23
CA MET A 22 -0.36 8.45 11.37
C MET A 22 0.19 7.78 10.11
N THR A 23 1.21 8.36 9.47
CA THR A 23 1.85 7.76 8.28
C THR A 23 2.48 6.41 8.64
N ILE A 24 3.26 6.36 9.73
CA ILE A 24 3.91 5.12 10.19
C ILE A 24 2.86 4.06 10.51
N ALA A 25 1.82 4.43 11.27
CA ALA A 25 0.75 3.51 11.61
C ALA A 25 0.05 2.96 10.36
N LEU A 26 -0.26 3.84 9.39
CA LEU A 26 -0.91 3.45 8.15
C LEU A 26 -0.03 2.53 7.30
N SER A 27 1.26 2.87 7.14
CA SER A 27 2.22 2.05 6.40
C SER A 27 2.36 0.66 7.00
N ILE A 28 2.45 0.55 8.33
CA ILE A 28 2.53 -0.74 9.02
C ILE A 28 1.27 -1.55 8.82
N VAL A 29 0.09 -0.95 8.99
CA VAL A 29 -1.20 -1.65 8.82
C VAL A 29 -1.35 -2.13 7.37
N LEU A 30 -1.09 -1.28 6.38
CA LEU A 30 -1.16 -1.67 4.97
C LEU A 30 -0.15 -2.78 4.65
N ALA A 31 1.10 -2.65 5.10
CA ALA A 31 2.13 -3.66 4.88
C ALA A 31 1.71 -5.01 5.46
N LEU A 32 1.14 -5.06 6.67
CA LEU A 32 0.66 -6.30 7.27
C LEU A 32 -0.52 -6.90 6.49
N LEU A 33 -1.47 -6.07 6.06
CA LEU A 33 -2.61 -6.52 5.25
C LEU A 33 -2.14 -7.16 3.94
N PHE A 34 -1.28 -6.46 3.18
CA PHE A 34 -0.75 -6.95 1.91
C PHE A 34 0.18 -8.16 2.08
N LEU A 35 0.93 -8.22 3.19
CA LEU A 35 1.74 -9.38 3.53
C LEU A 35 0.86 -10.61 3.78
N ALA A 36 -0.21 -10.45 4.54
CA ALA A 36 -1.15 -11.53 4.84
C ALA A 36 -1.91 -12.00 3.57
N THR A 37 -2.39 -11.08 2.74
CA THR A 37 -3.07 -11.44 1.48
C THR A 37 -2.11 -12.13 0.51
N GLY A 38 -0.90 -11.59 0.35
CA GLY A 38 0.13 -12.15 -0.52
C GLY A 38 0.57 -13.53 -0.05
N ALA A 39 0.72 -13.72 1.27
CA ALA A 39 1.05 -15.03 1.85
C ALA A 39 -0.03 -16.06 1.51
N GLY A 40 -1.31 -15.69 1.61
CA GLY A 40 -2.42 -16.56 1.21
C GLY A 40 -2.38 -16.99 -0.26
N LYS A 41 -1.90 -16.11 -1.16
CA LYS A 41 -1.76 -16.41 -2.60
C LYS A 41 -0.52 -17.26 -2.92
N VAL A 42 0.61 -17.00 -2.26
CA VAL A 42 1.86 -17.75 -2.44
C VAL A 42 1.76 -19.15 -1.85
N LEU A 43 1.25 -19.26 -0.61
CA LEU A 43 1.13 -20.51 0.13
C LEU A 43 -0.05 -21.38 -0.35
N GLY A 44 -0.94 -20.85 -1.20
CA GLY A 44 -2.05 -21.62 -1.77
C GLY A 44 -3.07 -22.06 -0.73
N VAL A 45 -3.45 -21.16 0.18
CA VAL A 45 -4.48 -21.46 1.20
C VAL A 45 -5.81 -21.80 0.49
N LYS A 46 -6.57 -22.79 0.99
CA LYS A 46 -7.80 -23.30 0.34
C LYS A 46 -8.77 -22.20 -0.11
N GLY A 47 -8.99 -21.18 0.73
CA GLY A 47 -9.83 -20.02 0.39
C GLY A 47 -9.26 -19.17 -0.77
N SER A 48 -7.94 -18.98 -0.81
CA SER A 48 -7.24 -18.27 -1.87
C SER A 48 -7.31 -19.01 -3.20
N LEU A 49 -7.18 -20.34 -3.18
CA LEU A 49 -7.32 -21.18 -4.37
C LEU A 49 -8.75 -21.17 -4.93
N ALA A 50 -9.77 -21.16 -4.06
CA ALA A 50 -11.16 -21.04 -4.50
C ALA A 50 -11.42 -19.71 -5.25
N TYR A 51 -10.81 -18.60 -4.82
CA TYR A 51 -10.87 -17.33 -5.57
C TYR A 51 -10.11 -17.41 -6.89
N ARG A 52 -8.92 -18.01 -6.90
CA ARG A 52 -8.14 -18.22 -8.12
C ARG A 52 -8.92 -19.00 -9.18
N ASP A 53 -9.57 -20.10 -8.77
CA ASP A 53 -10.34 -20.96 -9.66
C ASP A 53 -11.57 -20.22 -10.19
N LYS A 54 -12.25 -19.44 -9.32
CA LYS A 54 -13.36 -18.56 -9.74
C LYS A 54 -12.92 -17.50 -10.77
N PHE A 55 -11.73 -16.95 -10.61
CA PHE A 55 -11.16 -15.95 -11.52
C PHE A 55 -10.50 -16.58 -12.76
N GLN A 56 -10.54 -17.90 -12.90
CA GLN A 56 -9.95 -18.65 -14.02
C GLN A 56 -8.47 -18.31 -14.25
N MET A 57 -7.74 -18.03 -13.17
CA MET A 57 -6.34 -17.61 -13.24
C MET A 57 -5.37 -18.79 -13.15
N SER A 58 -4.27 -18.71 -13.90
CA SER A 58 -3.18 -19.68 -13.82
C SER A 58 -2.45 -19.60 -12.46
N ALA A 59 -1.83 -20.72 -12.06
CA ALA A 59 -1.09 -20.81 -10.79
C ALA A 59 0.07 -19.83 -10.72
N GLY A 60 0.75 -19.67 -11.86
CA GLY A 60 1.87 -18.74 -12.01
C GLY A 60 1.42 -17.31 -11.72
N LEU A 61 0.38 -16.84 -12.43
CA LEU A 61 -0.11 -15.46 -12.26
C LEU A 61 -0.57 -15.19 -10.82
N TRP A 62 -1.28 -16.14 -10.20
CA TRP A 62 -1.75 -16.01 -8.82
C TRP A 62 -0.61 -15.88 -7.81
N ARG A 63 0.45 -16.68 -7.98
CA ARG A 63 1.67 -16.60 -7.14
C ARG A 63 2.45 -15.32 -7.40
N THR A 64 2.59 -14.90 -8.66
CA THR A 64 3.28 -13.64 -9.02
C THR A 64 2.61 -12.44 -8.36
N ILE A 65 1.27 -12.39 -8.34
CA ILE A 65 0.54 -11.35 -7.62
C ILE A 65 0.89 -11.36 -6.12
N GLY A 66 0.91 -12.53 -5.49
CA GLY A 66 1.27 -12.64 -4.07
C GLY A 66 2.72 -12.20 -3.78
N VAL A 67 3.67 -12.52 -4.66
CA VAL A 67 5.06 -12.06 -4.55
C VAL A 67 5.16 -10.53 -4.72
N LEU A 68 4.40 -9.95 -5.64
CA LEU A 68 4.35 -8.50 -5.82
C LEU A 68 3.71 -7.79 -4.61
N GLU A 69 2.69 -8.36 -3.99
CA GLU A 69 2.13 -7.84 -2.73
C GLU A 69 3.17 -7.86 -1.60
N TRP A 70 3.96 -8.94 -1.49
CA TRP A 70 5.07 -9.00 -0.53
C TRP A 70 6.17 -7.98 -0.83
N ALA A 71 6.55 -7.83 -2.09
CA ALA A 71 7.54 -6.82 -2.50
C ALA A 71 7.04 -5.40 -2.19
N GLY A 72 5.78 -5.11 -2.47
CA GLY A 72 5.14 -3.83 -2.12
C GLY A 72 5.05 -3.62 -0.60
N SER A 73 4.73 -4.66 0.17
CA SER A 73 4.70 -4.61 1.64
C SER A 73 6.08 -4.29 2.22
N ALA A 74 7.12 -4.99 1.74
CA ALA A 74 8.50 -4.70 2.11
C ALA A 74 8.90 -3.28 1.71
N GLY A 75 8.50 -2.85 0.50
CA GLY A 75 8.72 -1.50 0.00
C GLY A 75 8.04 -0.41 0.84
N LEU A 76 6.86 -0.65 1.42
CA LEU A 76 6.21 0.30 2.33
C LEU A 76 7.02 0.49 3.63
N ILE A 77 7.58 -0.60 4.17
CA ILE A 77 8.40 -0.54 5.38
C ILE A 77 9.74 0.15 5.10
N VAL A 78 10.42 -0.22 4.00
CA VAL A 78 11.67 0.42 3.58
C VAL A 78 11.43 1.88 3.19
N GLY A 79 10.25 2.19 2.65
CA GLY A 79 9.80 3.54 2.28
C GLY A 79 9.82 4.54 3.43
N LEU A 80 9.64 4.07 4.67
CA LEU A 80 9.77 4.90 5.88
C LEU A 80 11.18 5.47 6.06
N PHE A 81 12.19 4.81 5.50
CA PHE A 81 13.59 5.24 5.52
C PHE A 81 14.02 5.91 4.21
N VAL A 82 13.42 5.50 3.08
CA VAL A 82 13.76 5.98 1.74
C VAL A 82 12.50 6.37 0.96
N SER A 83 12.21 7.67 0.88
CA SER A 83 10.95 8.18 0.31
C SER A 83 10.68 7.71 -1.13
N TRP A 84 11.72 7.56 -1.96
CA TRP A 84 11.56 7.09 -3.35
C TRP A 84 11.05 5.64 -3.42
N ILE A 85 11.46 4.79 -2.48
CA ILE A 85 11.01 3.40 -2.39
C ILE A 85 9.55 3.35 -1.92
N GLY A 86 9.16 4.22 -0.98
CA GLY A 86 7.77 4.34 -0.53
C GLY A 86 6.81 4.71 -1.67
N ILE A 87 7.22 5.64 -2.54
CA ILE A 87 6.46 6.01 -3.75
C ILE A 87 6.36 4.83 -4.72
N ALA A 88 7.46 4.14 -5.01
CA ALA A 88 7.44 2.98 -5.90
C ALA A 88 6.52 1.85 -5.37
N ALA A 89 6.56 1.59 -4.06
CA ALA A 89 5.75 0.59 -3.39
C ALA A 89 4.26 0.93 -3.42
N THR A 90 3.89 2.17 -3.08
CA THR A 90 2.50 2.64 -3.13
C THR A 90 1.93 2.61 -4.54
N VAL A 91 2.69 3.04 -5.54
CA VAL A 91 2.28 2.96 -6.95
C VAL A 91 2.11 1.52 -7.40
N GLY A 92 3.07 0.64 -7.08
CA GLY A 92 3.00 -0.78 -7.43
C GLY A 92 1.79 -1.48 -6.82
N LEU A 93 1.56 -1.29 -5.51
CA LEU A 93 0.39 -1.82 -4.81
C LEU A 93 -0.91 -1.22 -5.36
N GLY A 94 -0.93 0.07 -5.68
CA GLY A 94 -2.08 0.72 -6.30
C GLY A 94 -2.42 0.09 -7.65
N LEU A 95 -1.42 -0.21 -8.48
CA LEU A 95 -1.61 -0.86 -9.77
C LEU A 95 -2.17 -2.29 -9.62
N LEU A 96 -1.72 -3.02 -8.59
CA LEU A 96 -2.30 -4.33 -8.25
C LEU A 96 -3.77 -4.22 -7.84
N MET A 97 -4.14 -3.19 -7.05
CA MET A 97 -5.54 -2.97 -6.64
C MET A 97 -6.44 -2.62 -7.83
N VAL A 98 -5.94 -1.85 -8.80
CA VAL A 98 -6.66 -1.59 -10.06
C VAL A 98 -6.87 -2.89 -10.84
N GLY A 99 -5.82 -3.72 -11.00
CA GLY A 99 -5.93 -5.03 -11.65
C GLY A 99 -6.92 -5.96 -10.94
N ALA A 100 -6.87 -6.02 -9.61
CA ALA A 100 -7.79 -6.81 -8.80
C ALA A 100 -9.25 -6.35 -8.99
N THR A 101 -9.48 -5.03 -8.99
CA THR A 101 -10.80 -4.44 -9.22
C THR A 101 -11.36 -4.84 -10.58
N ILE A 102 -10.56 -4.75 -11.64
CA ILE A 102 -10.98 -5.14 -13.00
C ILE A 102 -11.34 -6.64 -13.06
N VAL A 103 -10.52 -7.50 -12.46
CA VAL A 103 -10.77 -8.95 -12.43
C VAL A 103 -12.05 -9.26 -11.66
N ARG A 104 -12.28 -8.61 -10.51
CA ARG A 104 -13.51 -8.79 -9.74
C ARG A 104 -14.73 -8.26 -10.48
N LEU A 105 -14.65 -7.11 -11.15
CA LEU A 105 -15.74 -6.60 -11.98
C LEU A 105 -16.10 -7.58 -13.12
N ARG A 106 -15.11 -8.33 -13.63
CA ARG A 106 -15.30 -9.28 -14.72
C ARG A 106 -15.81 -10.66 -14.27
N TYR A 107 -15.37 -11.14 -13.11
CA TYR A 107 -15.59 -12.54 -12.68
C TYR A 107 -16.29 -12.69 -11.32
N ASP A 108 -16.41 -11.61 -10.53
CA ASP A 108 -17.06 -11.62 -9.23
C ASP A 108 -18.38 -10.84 -9.26
N SER A 109 -19.48 -11.49 -8.89
CA SER A 109 -20.77 -10.82 -8.73
C SER A 109 -20.91 -10.09 -7.39
N LYS A 110 -19.92 -10.23 -6.49
CA LYS A 110 -19.99 -9.68 -5.11
C LYS A 110 -19.33 -8.29 -5.06
N PRO A 111 -20.08 -7.24 -4.69
CA PRO A 111 -19.51 -5.88 -4.61
C PRO A 111 -18.51 -5.72 -3.46
N VAL A 112 -18.56 -6.59 -2.44
CA VAL A 112 -17.69 -6.51 -1.25
C VAL A 112 -16.20 -6.52 -1.63
N GLY A 113 -15.80 -7.36 -2.59
CA GLY A 113 -14.40 -7.42 -3.00
C GLY A 113 -13.93 -6.14 -3.69
N ILE A 114 -14.81 -5.54 -4.51
CA ILE A 114 -14.54 -4.26 -5.19
C ILE A 114 -14.43 -3.13 -4.17
N VAL A 115 -15.33 -3.09 -3.17
CA VAL A 115 -15.28 -2.08 -2.11
C VAL A 115 -13.97 -2.16 -1.33
N ILE A 116 -13.52 -3.38 -0.98
CA ILE A 116 -12.24 -3.57 -0.29
C ILE A 116 -11.06 -3.05 -1.14
N ASP A 117 -11.00 -3.42 -2.41
CA ASP A 117 -9.92 -3.00 -3.31
C ASP A 117 -9.90 -1.46 -3.47
N LEU A 118 -11.07 -0.81 -3.57
CA LEU A 118 -11.20 0.65 -3.64
C LEU A 118 -10.82 1.35 -2.33
N VAL A 119 -11.18 0.78 -1.18
CA VAL A 119 -10.77 1.32 0.13
C VAL A 119 -9.25 1.25 0.28
N LEU A 120 -8.63 0.11 -0.05
CA LEU A 120 -7.17 -0.04 0.00
C LEU A 120 -6.47 0.91 -0.97
N LEU A 121 -6.99 1.06 -2.19
CA LEU A 121 -6.49 2.03 -3.16
C LEU A 121 -6.59 3.46 -2.63
N GLY A 122 -7.73 3.83 -2.03
CA GLY A 122 -7.94 5.14 -1.41
C GLY A 122 -6.96 5.40 -0.26
N LEU A 123 -6.69 4.39 0.59
CA LEU A 123 -5.70 4.49 1.67
C LEU A 123 -4.27 4.65 1.12
N LEU A 124 -3.90 3.94 0.06
CA LEU A 124 -2.61 4.08 -0.61
C LEU A 124 -2.43 5.47 -1.22
N ILE A 125 -3.46 6.00 -1.88
CA ILE A 125 -3.46 7.36 -2.44
C ILE A 125 -3.34 8.38 -1.30
N MET A 126 -4.13 8.23 -0.24
CA MET A 126 -4.05 9.08 0.95
C MET A 126 -2.64 9.08 1.54
N LEU A 127 -2.01 7.90 1.67
CA LEU A 127 -0.64 7.77 2.15
C LEU A 127 0.35 8.55 1.27
N LEU A 128 0.21 8.45 -0.06
CA LEU A 128 1.04 9.19 -1.02
C LEU A 128 0.88 10.72 -0.87
N PHE A 129 -0.35 11.20 -0.68
CA PHE A 129 -0.63 12.61 -0.43
C PHE A 129 -0.10 13.10 0.92
N VAL A 130 -0.11 12.26 1.96
CA VAL A 130 0.41 12.61 3.30
C VAL A 130 1.94 12.60 3.34
N GLU A 131 2.59 11.80 2.50
CA GLU A 131 4.06 11.80 2.39
C GLU A 131 4.60 13.00 1.60
N ARG A 132 3.87 13.50 0.59
CA ARG A 132 4.19 14.76 -0.11
C ARG A 132 3.84 16.00 0.71
#